data_AF-A0A926CIY1-F1
#
_entry.id   AF-A0A926CIY1-F1
#
_cell.length_a   1.000
_cell.length_b   1.000
_cell.length_c   1.000
_cell.angle_alpha   90.00
_cell.angle_beta   90.00
_cell.angle_gamma   90.00
#
_symmetry.space_group_name_H-M   'P 1'
#
loop_
_entity.id
_entity.type
_entity.pdbx_description
1 polymer ?
#
loop_
_entity_poly.entity_id
_entity_poly.type
_entity_poly.pdbx_seq_one_letter_code
_entity_poly.pdbx_strand_id
1 'polypeptide(L)' 'MPALHLVRHAEPAITGVLLGHTDPPLSEAGRQQCPLILLNADVLYTSPLLRTRETAELIAHGREIVILSDLAEMSL' A
#
# COMPACT_ATOMS: atom_id res chain seq x y z
N MET A 1 -5.82 -0.47 -24.13
CA MET A 1 -6.49 0.67 -23.46
C MET A 1 -5.76 0.87 -22.14
N PRO A 2 -5.41 2.12 -21.76
CA PRO A 2 -4.78 2.35 -20.47
C PRO A 2 -5.76 2.08 -19.32
N ALA A 3 -5.28 1.50 -18.23
CA ALA A 3 -6.05 1.24 -17.02
C ALA A 3 -5.30 1.76 -15.80
N LEU A 4 -6.04 2.34 -14.84
CA LEU A 4 -5.51 2.80 -13.56
C LEU A 4 -6.19 2.01 -12.44
N HIS A 5 -5.39 1.33 -11.63
CA HIS A 5 -5.84 0.61 -10.45
C HIS A 5 -5.44 1.38 -9.21
N LEU A 6 -6.41 1.65 -8.32
CA LEU A 6 -6.17 2.27 -7.02
C LEU A 6 -6.39 1.23 -5.92
N VAL A 7 -5.36 1.00 -5.11
CA VAL A 7 -5.37 0.03 -4.02
C VAL A 7 -5.13 0.77 -2.72
N ARG A 8 -6.06 0.63 -1.77
CA ARG A 8 -5.84 1.09 -0.40
C ARG A 8 -4.89 0.12 0.31
N HIS A 9 -4.03 0.63 1.18
CA HIS A 9 -3.22 -0.23 2.05
C HIS A 9 -4.08 -1.23 2.82
N ALA A 10 -3.54 -2.42 3.08
CA ALA A 10 -4.20 -3.42 3.92
C ALA A 10 -4.28 -2.96 5.39
N GLU A 11 -4.91 -3.76 6.25
CA GLU A 11 -5.13 -3.40 7.65
C GLU A 11 -3.81 -3.03 8.36
N PRO A 12 -3.68 -1.82 8.93
CA PRO A 12 -2.52 -1.42 9.72
C PRO A 12 -2.54 -2.05 11.11
N ALA A 13 -1.38 -2.13 11.76
CA ALA A 13 -1.25 -2.66 13.13
C ALA A 13 -1.99 -1.82 14.19
N ILE A 14 -2.28 -0.56 13.89
CA ILE A 14 -3.03 0.35 14.77
C ILE A 14 -4.35 0.70 14.07
N THR A 15 -5.48 0.37 14.70
CA THR A 15 -6.83 0.59 14.17
C THR A 15 -7.66 1.47 15.11
N GLY A 16 -8.80 1.98 14.61
CA GLY A 16 -9.72 2.79 15.41
C GLY A 16 -9.28 4.24 15.65
N VAL A 17 -8.25 4.71 14.95
CA VAL A 17 -7.70 6.08 15.06
C VAL A 17 -7.42 6.67 13.68
N LEU A 18 -7.29 8.00 13.61
CA LEU A 18 -6.77 8.68 12.43
C LEU A 18 -5.25 8.56 12.40
N LEU A 19 -4.70 7.91 11.38
CA LEU A 19 -3.27 7.66 11.28
C LEU A 19 -2.51 8.84 10.65
N GLY A 20 -3.01 9.43 9.56
CA GLY A 20 -2.30 10.49 8.85
C GLY A 20 -0.87 10.06 8.49
N HIS A 21 0.12 10.85 8.90
CA HIS A 21 1.54 10.55 8.69
C HIS A 21 2.20 9.69 9.77
N THR A 22 1.45 9.21 10.76
CA THR A 22 1.98 8.11 11.59
C THR A 22 2.25 6.91 10.69
N ASP A 23 3.28 6.15 11.03
CA ASP A 23 3.84 5.14 10.13
C ASP A 23 3.80 3.72 10.70
N PRO A 24 2.62 3.22 11.15
CA PRO A 24 2.52 1.85 11.59
C PRO A 24 2.70 0.89 10.41
N PRO A 25 3.27 -0.30 10.65
CA PRO A 25 3.25 -1.39 9.68
C PRO A 25 1.83 -1.96 9.52
N LEU A 26 1.68 -2.93 8.63
CA LEU A 26 0.50 -3.77 8.54
C LEU A 26 0.31 -4.62 9.80
N SER A 27 -0.93 -5.02 10.05
CA SER A 27 -1.27 -6.09 10.99
C SER A 27 -0.92 -7.46 10.40
N GLU A 28 -0.95 -8.51 11.22
CA GLU A 28 -0.81 -9.88 10.71
C GLU A 28 -1.94 -10.23 9.72
N ALA A 29 -3.18 -9.86 10.05
CA ALA A 29 -4.33 -10.07 9.17
C ALA A 29 -4.17 -9.33 7.83
N GLY A 30 -3.70 -8.08 7.87
CA GLY A 30 -3.42 -7.28 6.67
C GLY A 30 -2.38 -7.94 5.76
N ARG A 31 -1.29 -8.48 6.34
CA ARG A 31 -0.26 -9.20 5.58
C ARG A 31 -0.79 -10.46 4.91
N GLN A 32 -1.69 -11.21 5.55
CA GLN A 32 -2.27 -12.44 4.98
C GLN A 32 -3.23 -12.17 3.82
N GLN A 33 -3.84 -10.99 3.74
CA GLN A 33 -4.81 -10.65 2.69
C GLN A 33 -4.15 -10.21 1.37
N CYS A 34 -3.00 -9.54 1.44
CA CYS A 34 -2.38 -8.91 0.27
C CYS A 34 -1.99 -9.88 -0.87
N PRO A 35 -1.38 -11.05 -0.61
CA PRO A 35 -0.91 -11.94 -1.68
C PRO A 35 -2.01 -12.49 -2.59
N LEU A 36 -3.29 -12.37 -2.19
CA LEU A 36 -4.43 -12.80 -2.98
C LEU A 36 -4.82 -11.80 -4.09
N ILE A 37 -4.24 -10.60 -4.07
CA ILE A 37 -4.53 -9.55 -5.06
C ILE A 37 -3.67 -9.79 -6.31
N LEU A 38 -4.31 -10.28 -7.38
CA LEU A 38 -3.70 -10.37 -8.70
C LEU A 38 -3.98 -9.10 -9.50
N LEU A 39 -2.97 -8.24 -9.60
CA LEU A 39 -3.01 -7.00 -10.39
C LEU A 39 -2.05 -7.09 -11.57
N ASN A 40 -2.62 -7.09 -12.77
CA ASN A 40 -1.86 -6.92 -14.00
C ASN A 40 -1.69 -5.41 -14.26
N ALA A 41 -0.50 -4.90 -13.94
CA ALA A 41 -0.13 -3.50 -14.11
C ALA A 41 1.31 -3.44 -14.66
N ASP A 42 1.53 -2.55 -15.63
CA ASP A 42 2.82 -2.34 -16.25
C ASP A 42 3.80 -1.59 -15.32
N VAL A 43 3.27 -0.72 -14.45
CA VAL A 43 4.04 0.06 -13.47
C VAL A 43 3.30 0.10 -12.14
N LEU A 44 4.05 -0.01 -11.04
CA LEU A 44 3.53 0.06 -9.68
C LEU A 44 4.08 1.30 -8.97
N TYR A 45 3.19 2.07 -8.36
CA TYR A 45 3.52 3.23 -7.54
C TYR A 45 3.02 3.03 -6.13
N THR A 46 3.74 3.58 -5.14
CA THR A 46 3.32 3.54 -3.75
C THR A 46 3.62 4.84 -3.02
N SER A 47 2.82 5.09 -1.98
CA SER A 47 3.08 6.09 -0.94
C SER A 47 4.34 5.73 -0.16
N PRO A 48 5.09 6.70 0.40
CA PRO A 48 6.24 6.39 1.24
C PRO A 48 5.87 5.73 2.57
N LEU A 49 4.60 5.77 2.99
CA LEU A 49 4.13 5.24 4.27
C LEU A 49 4.19 3.71 4.32
N LEU A 50 4.71 3.16 5.41
CA LEU A 50 5.05 1.76 5.62
C LEU A 50 3.89 0.81 5.34
N ARG A 51 2.69 1.08 5.88
CA ARG A 51 1.49 0.27 5.60
C ARG A 51 1.19 0.13 4.10
N THR A 52 1.39 1.19 3.33
CA THR A 52 1.16 1.19 1.88
C THR A 52 2.31 0.52 1.15
N ARG A 53 3.55 0.73 1.60
CA ARG A 53 4.73 0.05 1.04
C ARG A 53 4.68 -1.45 1.24
N GLU A 54 4.43 -1.94 2.44
CA GLU A 54 4.31 -3.38 2.71
C GLU A 54 3.18 -4.00 1.88
N THR A 55 2.05 -3.29 1.72
CA THR A 55 0.96 -3.75 0.83
C THR A 55 1.46 -3.86 -0.62
N ALA A 56 2.13 -2.83 -1.12
CA ALA A 56 2.66 -2.78 -2.49
C ALA A 56 3.69 -3.89 -2.74
N GLU A 57 4.60 -4.12 -1.79
CA GLU A 57 5.61 -5.17 -1.85
C GLU A 57 4.98 -6.57 -1.92
N LEU A 58 3.92 -6.81 -1.15
CA LEU A 58 3.20 -8.09 -1.15
C LEU A 58 2.42 -8.34 -2.45
N ILE A 59 1.87 -7.30 -3.10
CA ILE A 59 1.14 -7.46 -4.38
C ILE A 59 2.05 -7.34 -5.61
N ALA A 60 3.25 -6.79 -5.46
CA ALA A 60 4.21 -6.62 -6.54
C ALA A 60 4.77 -7.94 -7.03
N HIS A 61 4.81 -8.98 -6.19
CA HIS A 61 5.35 -10.30 -6.55
C HIS A 61 6.76 -10.21 -7.16
N GLY A 62 7.62 -9.34 -6.60
CA GLY A 62 8.99 -9.11 -7.06
C GLY A 62 9.15 -8.09 -8.20
N ARG A 63 8.07 -7.46 -8.67
CA ARG A 63 8.14 -6.32 -9.60
C ARG A 63 8.71 -5.07 -8.91
N GLU A 64 9.33 -4.20 -9.70
CA GLU A 64 9.82 -2.91 -9.23
C GLU A 64 8.66 -2.00 -8.78
N ILE A 65 8.89 -1.24 -7.72
CA ILE A 65 7.93 -0.29 -7.15
C ILE A 65 8.57 1.08 -7.12
N VAL A 66 7.89 2.07 -7.68
CA VAL A 66 8.30 3.47 -7.61
C VAL A 66 7.63 4.14 -6.41
N ILE A 67 8.43 4.67 -5.49
CA ILE A 67 7.92 5.43 -4.35
C ILE A 67 7.69 6.88 -4.78
N LEU A 68 6.47 7.39 -4.55
CA LEU A 68 6.10 8.77 -4.83
C LEU A 68 5.66 9.47 -3.55
N SER A 69 6.43 10.45 -3.10
CA SER A 69 6.16 11.20 -1.87
C SER A 69 4.80 11.90 -1.88
N ASP A 70 4.35 12.36 -3.05
CA ASP A 70 3.07 13.05 -3.24
C ASP A 70 1.85 12.14 -3.06
N LEU A 71 2.05 10.82 -2.94
CA LEU A 71 1.01 9.85 -2.59
C LEU A 71 0.90 9.62 -1.07
N ALA A 72 1.64 10.37 -0.24
CA ALA A 72 1.46 10.35 1.21
C ALA A 72 0.00 10.69 1.58
N GLU A 73 -0.50 10.08 2.67
CA GLU A 73 -1.82 10.43 3.22
C GLU A 73 -1.91 11.92 3.49
N MET A 74 -3.08 12.52 3.30
CA MET A 74 -3.25 13.96 3.51
C MET A 74 -3.06 14.32 4.99
N SER A 75 -2.32 15.38 5.25
CA SER A 75 -2.38 16.08 6.55
C SER A 75 -3.67 16.89 6.62
N LEU A 76 -4.42 16.73 7.71
CA LEU A 76 -5.56 17.59 8.06
C LEU A 76 -5.09 18.82 8.84
#